data_AF-A0A0F6YFK6-F1
#
_entry.id   AF-A0A0F6YFK6-F1
#
_cell.length_a   1.000
_cell.length_b   1.000
_cell.length_c   1.000
_cell.angle_alpha   90.00
_cell.angle_beta   90.00
_cell.angle_gamma   90.00
#
_symmetry.space_group_name_H-M   'P 1'
#
loop_
_entity.id
_entity.type
_entity.pdbx_description
1 polymer ?
#
loop_
_entity_poly.entity_id
_entity_poly.type
_entity_poly.pdbx_seq_one_letter_code
_entity_poly.pdbx_strand_id
1 'polypeptide(L)'
;MPTSDEILYDHRTAERAFEQTRTERAAYAVASLPRLDVALASAFFVEQARRLRAPEVARELAKIHPDLLPPDAADRIETSAWALWFAHTTWLAESSGKTSAKLRVTTLQAATELKRRMTKVATFVLDDDPTAAAELAAIASGVGHADLASDLARLARLYARHADDLASAGPRYRAADARRARELSAAILAELGEGDPDGETTWRNETSRAFQLAEETWDRTRAFLHAIDFEHGEERYPSVWSIRPGRRAERRSEDADDDGETPSGA
;
A
#
# COMPACT_ATOMS: atom_id res chain seq x y z
N MET A 1 1.76 -20.71 8.78
CA MET A 1 1.67 -19.26 8.53
C MET A 1 1.65 -19.07 7.02
N PRO A 2 0.49 -18.86 6.37
CA PRO A 2 0.48 -18.59 4.94
C PRO A 2 1.08 -17.18 4.72
N THR A 3 2.06 -17.11 3.83
CA THR A 3 2.85 -15.94 3.46
C THR A 3 1.97 -14.85 2.83
N SER A 4 1.94 -13.66 3.45
CA SER A 4 1.26 -12.48 2.91
C SER A 4 1.91 -12.04 1.60
N ASP A 5 1.23 -12.30 0.50
CA ASP A 5 1.52 -11.68 -0.78
C ASP A 5 1.05 -10.21 -0.71
N GLU A 6 1.92 -9.35 -0.16
CA GLU A 6 1.68 -7.93 0.11
C GLU A 6 1.15 -7.19 -1.13
N ILE A 7 -0.03 -6.57 -1.01
CA ILE A 7 -0.69 -5.86 -2.11
C ILE A 7 0.09 -4.58 -2.43
N LEU A 8 0.60 -4.49 -3.66
CA LEU A 8 1.38 -3.35 -4.15
C LEU A 8 0.54 -2.41 -4.98
N TYR A 9 0.74 -1.11 -4.79
CA TYR A 9 0.18 -0.10 -5.68
C TYR A 9 0.62 -0.29 -7.13
N ASP A 10 -0.34 -0.42 -8.04
CA ASP A 10 -0.16 -0.40 -9.49
C ASP A 10 -0.91 0.81 -10.07
N HIS A 11 -0.16 1.80 -10.53
CA HIS A 11 -0.71 3.04 -11.07
C HIS A 11 -1.66 2.82 -12.25
N ARG A 12 -1.35 1.93 -13.19
CA ARG A 12 -2.20 1.72 -14.38
C ARG A 12 -3.51 1.05 -14.00
N THR A 13 -3.44 0.06 -13.11
CA THR A 13 -4.63 -0.62 -12.59
C THR A 13 -5.49 0.36 -11.78
N ALA A 14 -4.86 1.19 -10.95
CA ALA A 14 -5.54 2.19 -10.13
C ALA A 14 -6.20 3.31 -10.96
N GLU A 15 -5.50 3.85 -11.96
CA GLU A 15 -6.04 4.86 -12.89
C GLU A 15 -7.23 4.30 -13.68
N ARG A 16 -7.10 3.09 -14.23
CA ARG A 16 -8.21 2.44 -14.96
C ARG A 16 -9.42 2.25 -14.06
N ALA A 17 -9.22 1.74 -12.85
CA ALA A 17 -10.28 1.54 -11.88
C ALA A 17 -10.94 2.86 -11.47
N PHE A 18 -10.15 3.92 -11.35
CA PHE A 18 -10.64 5.27 -11.11
C PHE A 18 -11.52 5.78 -12.27
N GLU A 19 -11.14 5.59 -13.53
CA GLU A 19 -12.04 5.99 -14.63
C GLU A 19 -13.30 5.10 -14.70
N GLN A 20 -13.17 3.79 -14.46
CA GLN A 20 -14.30 2.85 -14.48
C GLN A 20 -15.39 3.20 -13.46
N THR A 21 -15.01 3.64 -12.26
CA THR A 21 -15.95 3.94 -11.17
C THR A 21 -16.43 5.39 -11.16
N ARG A 22 -16.15 6.18 -12.21
CA ARG A 22 -16.49 7.62 -12.29
C ARG A 22 -17.97 7.92 -12.05
N THR A 23 -18.87 7.19 -12.72
CA THR A 23 -20.32 7.40 -12.59
C THR A 23 -20.82 7.05 -11.19
N GLU A 24 -20.33 5.95 -10.62
CA GLU A 24 -20.70 5.51 -9.26
C GLU A 24 -20.21 6.50 -8.21
N ARG A 25 -18.95 6.94 -8.30
CA ARG A 25 -18.40 7.96 -7.39
C ARG A 25 -19.15 9.29 -7.47
N ALA A 26 -19.59 9.71 -8.65
CA ALA A 26 -20.32 10.96 -8.85
C ALA A 26 -21.67 10.99 -8.10
N ALA A 27 -22.24 9.83 -7.75
CA ALA A 27 -23.45 9.74 -6.95
C ALA A 27 -23.23 10.12 -5.47
N TYR A 28 -21.99 10.09 -4.98
CA TYR A 28 -21.67 10.44 -3.60
C TYR A 28 -21.47 11.94 -3.41
N ALA A 29 -22.03 12.45 -2.32
CA ALA A 29 -21.77 13.79 -1.86
C ALA A 29 -20.31 13.92 -1.38
N VAL A 30 -19.76 15.12 -1.50
CA VAL A 30 -18.45 15.43 -0.91
C VAL A 30 -18.60 15.44 0.61
N ALA A 31 -17.78 14.64 1.29
CA ALA A 31 -17.73 14.56 2.75
C ALA A 31 -16.33 14.86 3.28
N SER A 32 -16.21 14.99 4.60
CA SER A 32 -14.90 15.01 5.25
C SER A 32 -14.25 13.63 5.15
N LEU A 33 -12.97 13.59 4.79
CA LEU A 33 -12.21 12.34 4.83
C LEU A 33 -12.13 11.79 6.27
N PRO A 34 -12.17 10.46 6.42
CA PRO A 34 -12.05 9.81 7.72
C PRO A 34 -10.66 10.02 8.34
N ARG A 35 -10.57 9.94 9.68
CA ARG A 35 -9.29 9.93 10.41
C ARG A 35 -8.69 8.53 10.38
N LEU A 36 -8.36 8.08 9.17
CA LEU A 36 -7.89 6.75 8.83
C LEU A 36 -6.74 6.88 7.81
N ASP A 37 -5.78 5.96 7.87
CA ASP A 37 -4.79 5.82 6.81
C ASP A 37 -5.48 5.25 5.55
N VAL A 38 -5.69 6.11 4.55
CA VAL A 38 -6.43 5.77 3.34
C VAL A 38 -5.67 4.75 2.47
N ALA A 39 -4.33 4.79 2.46
CA ALA A 39 -3.54 3.79 1.74
C ALA A 39 -3.68 2.41 2.40
N LEU A 40 -3.69 2.35 3.73
CA LEU A 40 -3.94 1.12 4.47
C LEU A 40 -5.39 0.63 4.27
N ALA A 41 -6.37 1.54 4.18
CA ALA A 41 -7.75 1.22 3.87
C ALA A 41 -7.91 0.62 2.45
N SER A 42 -7.24 1.19 1.45
CA SER A 42 -7.22 0.63 0.10
C SER A 42 -6.63 -0.78 0.07
N ALA A 43 -5.48 -0.99 0.71
CA ALA A 43 -4.86 -2.31 0.80
C ALA A 43 -5.77 -3.32 1.52
N PHE A 44 -6.44 -2.88 2.58
CA PHE A 44 -7.43 -3.69 3.30
C PHE A 44 -8.55 -4.17 2.36
N PHE A 45 -9.16 -3.27 1.57
CA PHE A 45 -10.24 -3.65 0.67
C PHE A 45 -9.79 -4.61 -0.45
N VAL A 46 -8.60 -4.42 -1.01
CA VAL A 46 -8.03 -5.36 -2.00
C VAL A 46 -7.82 -6.75 -1.37
N GLU A 47 -7.37 -6.81 -0.12
CA GLU A 47 -7.21 -8.09 0.60
C GLU A 47 -8.57 -8.77 0.83
N GLN A 48 -9.61 -8.00 1.18
CA GLN A 48 -10.96 -8.56 1.30
C GLN A 48 -11.45 -9.12 -0.03
N ALA A 49 -11.27 -8.40 -1.15
CA ALA A 49 -11.62 -8.90 -2.47
C ALA A 49 -10.88 -10.21 -2.81
N ARG A 50 -9.58 -10.29 -2.51
CA ARG A 50 -8.78 -11.51 -2.69
C ARG A 50 -9.31 -12.67 -1.85
N ARG A 51 -9.69 -12.42 -0.60
CA ARG A 51 -10.29 -13.41 0.30
C ARG A 51 -11.61 -13.96 -0.24
N LEU A 52 -12.47 -13.13 -0.80
CA LEU A 52 -13.74 -13.58 -1.42
C LEU A 52 -13.50 -14.48 -2.64
N ARG A 53 -12.36 -14.32 -3.34
CA ARG A 53 -11.98 -15.17 -4.47
C ARG A 53 -11.26 -16.46 -4.06
N ALA A 54 -10.99 -16.67 -2.77
CA ALA A 54 -10.45 -17.95 -2.32
C ALA A 54 -11.44 -19.08 -2.70
N PRO A 55 -10.98 -20.22 -3.28
CA PRO A 55 -11.87 -21.23 -3.84
C PRO A 55 -12.95 -21.74 -2.88
N GLU A 56 -12.60 -21.87 -1.60
CA GLU A 56 -13.50 -22.30 -0.54
C GLU A 56 -14.60 -21.26 -0.29
N VAL A 57 -14.21 -19.99 -0.19
CA VAL A 57 -15.14 -18.87 0.04
C VAL A 57 -16.03 -18.69 -1.17
N ALA A 58 -15.46 -18.59 -2.37
CA ALA A 58 -16.20 -18.43 -3.63
C ALA A 58 -17.25 -19.53 -3.84
N ARG A 59 -16.95 -20.79 -3.46
CA ARG A 59 -17.91 -21.90 -3.55
C ARG A 59 -19.11 -21.72 -2.61
N GLU A 60 -18.89 -21.18 -1.42
CA GLU A 60 -19.98 -20.87 -0.48
C GLU A 60 -20.80 -19.66 -0.97
N LEU A 61 -20.14 -18.62 -1.49
CA LEU A 61 -20.82 -17.44 -2.03
C LEU A 61 -21.69 -17.78 -3.24
N ALA A 62 -21.26 -18.74 -4.07
CA ALA A 62 -22.04 -19.20 -5.22
C ALA A 62 -23.39 -19.83 -4.88
N LYS A 63 -23.65 -20.17 -3.60
CA LYS A 63 -24.95 -20.67 -3.13
C LYS A 63 -25.94 -19.54 -2.82
N ILE A 64 -25.46 -18.30 -2.71
CA ILE A 64 -26.28 -17.13 -2.41
C ILE A 64 -27.00 -16.68 -3.68
N HIS A 65 -28.28 -16.30 -3.56
CA HIS A 65 -29.02 -15.79 -4.71
C HIS A 65 -28.36 -14.48 -5.23
N PRO A 66 -28.19 -14.30 -6.56
CA PRO A 66 -27.52 -13.13 -7.14
C PRO A 66 -28.11 -11.78 -6.73
N ASP A 67 -29.42 -11.73 -6.45
CA ASP A 67 -30.09 -10.50 -5.98
C ASP A 67 -29.67 -10.09 -4.56
N LEU A 68 -29.16 -11.02 -3.76
CA LEU A 68 -28.70 -10.76 -2.39
C LEU A 68 -27.21 -10.44 -2.39
N LEU A 69 -26.40 -11.23 -3.09
CA LEU A 69 -24.98 -10.97 -3.27
C LEU A 69 -24.62 -11.07 -4.76
N PRO A 70 -24.25 -9.95 -5.40
CA PRO A 70 -23.82 -9.96 -6.78
C PRO A 70 -22.62 -10.90 -6.98
N PRO A 71 -22.58 -11.70 -8.06
CA PRO A 71 -21.50 -12.65 -8.32
C PRO A 71 -20.15 -11.96 -8.56
N ASP A 72 -20.16 -10.68 -8.93
CA ASP A 72 -19.00 -9.83 -9.17
C ASP A 72 -18.61 -8.98 -7.94
N ALA A 73 -19.15 -9.26 -6.74
CA ALA A 73 -18.90 -8.47 -5.54
C ALA A 73 -17.40 -8.27 -5.25
N ALA A 74 -16.59 -9.33 -5.40
CA ALA A 74 -15.14 -9.24 -5.22
C ALA A 74 -14.47 -8.28 -6.24
N ASP A 75 -14.91 -8.31 -7.50
CA ASP A 75 -14.38 -7.45 -8.56
C ASP A 75 -14.74 -5.99 -8.31
N ARG A 76 -15.97 -5.73 -7.83
CA ARG A 76 -16.44 -4.39 -7.46
C ARG A 76 -15.67 -3.83 -6.27
N ILE A 77 -15.44 -4.64 -5.23
CA ILE A 77 -14.62 -4.26 -4.07
C ILE A 77 -13.22 -3.89 -4.53
N GLU A 78 -12.54 -4.76 -5.30
CA GLU A 78 -11.18 -4.50 -5.77
C GLU A 78 -11.12 -3.23 -6.63
N THR A 79 -12.05 -3.05 -7.56
CA THR A 79 -12.10 -1.87 -8.43
C THR A 79 -12.27 -0.58 -7.62
N SER A 80 -13.19 -0.58 -6.65
CA SER A 80 -13.40 0.58 -5.77
C SER A 80 -12.18 0.88 -4.89
N ALA A 81 -11.47 -0.15 -4.41
CA ALA A 81 -10.25 -0.02 -3.61
C ALA A 81 -9.09 0.59 -4.40
N TRP A 82 -8.91 0.15 -5.65
CA TRP A 82 -7.92 0.70 -6.58
C TRP A 82 -8.23 2.16 -6.94
N ALA A 83 -9.51 2.48 -7.18
CA ALA A 83 -9.94 3.85 -7.42
C ALA A 83 -9.67 4.78 -6.20
N LEU A 84 -9.93 4.29 -4.98
CA LEU A 84 -9.58 5.01 -3.74
C LEU A 84 -8.08 5.27 -3.64
N TRP A 85 -7.26 4.25 -3.93
CA TRP A 85 -5.81 4.37 -3.84
C TRP A 85 -5.28 5.40 -4.85
N PHE A 86 -5.79 5.38 -6.08
CA PHE A 86 -5.45 6.38 -7.09
C PHE A 86 -5.80 7.80 -6.61
N ALA A 87 -7.07 8.04 -6.26
CA ALA A 87 -7.55 9.35 -5.86
C ALA A 87 -6.76 9.92 -4.67
N HIS A 88 -6.49 9.08 -3.67
CA HIS A 88 -5.70 9.45 -2.50
C HIS A 88 -4.26 9.80 -2.86
N THR A 89 -3.61 8.99 -3.71
CA THR A 89 -2.23 9.23 -4.14
C THR A 89 -2.12 10.52 -4.94
N THR A 90 -3.09 10.80 -5.82
CA THR A 90 -3.14 12.05 -6.59
C THR A 90 -3.41 13.25 -5.67
N TRP A 91 -4.32 13.13 -4.70
CA TRP A 91 -4.54 14.19 -3.72
C TRP A 91 -3.28 14.49 -2.89
N LEU A 92 -2.53 13.48 -2.45
CA LEU A 92 -1.27 13.67 -1.74
C LEU A 92 -0.22 14.37 -2.61
N ALA A 93 -0.16 14.05 -3.91
CA ALA A 93 0.73 14.72 -4.84
C ALA A 93 0.38 16.22 -4.98
N GLU A 94 -0.89 16.52 -5.18
CA GLU A 94 -1.42 17.88 -5.37
C GLU A 94 -1.33 18.75 -4.10
N SER A 95 -1.65 18.18 -2.93
CA SER A 95 -1.52 18.88 -1.64
C SER A 95 -0.07 19.16 -1.24
N SER A 96 0.87 18.33 -1.70
CA SER A 96 2.31 18.55 -1.53
C SER A 96 2.85 19.65 -2.47
N GLY A 97 2.14 19.95 -3.55
CA GLY A 97 2.43 21.02 -4.50
C GLY A 97 2.41 22.44 -3.91
N LYS A 98 1.73 22.65 -2.77
CA LYS A 98 1.76 23.93 -2.04
C LYS A 98 3.13 24.29 -1.45
N THR A 99 4.08 23.34 -1.40
CA THR A 99 5.40 23.55 -0.75
C THR A 99 6.61 23.34 -1.67
N SER A 100 6.44 22.88 -2.91
CA SER A 100 7.58 22.45 -3.74
C SER A 100 7.67 23.20 -5.07
N ALA A 101 8.28 24.38 -5.03
CA ALA A 101 8.87 24.94 -6.24
C ALA A 101 10.12 24.10 -6.62
N LYS A 102 10.08 23.52 -7.82
CA LYS A 102 11.17 22.80 -8.51
C LYS A 102 11.45 21.41 -7.93
N LEU A 103 11.02 20.39 -8.69
CA LEU A 103 11.64 19.08 -8.81
C LEU A 103 13.17 19.18 -8.59
N ARG A 104 13.64 18.92 -7.36
CA ARG A 104 15.05 19.22 -7.06
C ARG A 104 15.89 18.20 -7.80
N VAL A 105 16.80 18.64 -8.67
CA VAL A 105 17.78 17.79 -9.36
C VAL A 105 18.46 16.81 -8.39
N THR A 106 18.62 17.21 -7.12
CA THR A 106 19.12 16.37 -6.03
C THR A 106 18.25 15.15 -5.70
N THR A 107 16.92 15.25 -5.79
CA THR A 107 15.96 14.15 -5.54
C THR A 107 16.09 13.10 -6.64
N LEU A 108 16.07 13.50 -7.91
CA LEU A 108 16.24 12.59 -9.04
C LEU A 108 17.63 11.93 -9.06
N GLN A 109 18.69 12.67 -8.73
CA GLN A 109 20.04 12.12 -8.62
C GLN A 109 20.13 11.09 -7.48
N ALA A 110 19.58 11.39 -6.31
CA ALA A 110 19.54 10.46 -5.19
C ALA A 110 18.73 9.20 -5.51
N ALA A 111 17.59 9.35 -6.18
CA ALA A 111 16.73 8.27 -6.63
C ALA A 111 17.41 7.36 -7.65
N THR A 112 18.05 7.94 -8.66
CA THR A 112 18.75 7.19 -9.71
C THR A 112 19.96 6.44 -9.14
N GLU A 113 20.73 7.09 -8.27
CA GLU A 113 21.87 6.45 -7.61
C GLU A 113 21.43 5.32 -6.67
N LEU A 114 20.32 5.53 -5.94
CA LEU A 114 19.76 4.50 -5.08
C LEU A 114 19.24 3.31 -5.88
N LYS A 115 18.47 3.55 -6.96
CA LYS A 115 18.02 2.49 -7.89
C LYS A 115 19.21 1.68 -8.38
N ARG A 116 20.24 2.34 -8.94
CA ARG A 116 21.46 1.69 -9.47
C ARG A 116 22.16 0.84 -8.42
N ARG A 117 22.37 1.37 -7.22
CA ARG A 117 23.01 0.66 -6.12
C ARG A 117 22.19 -0.55 -5.69
N MET A 118 20.89 -0.36 -5.51
CA MET A 118 20.00 -1.40 -5.04
C MET A 118 19.89 -2.56 -6.03
N THR A 119 19.72 -2.24 -7.32
CA THR A 119 19.73 -3.24 -8.40
C THR A 119 21.04 -4.02 -8.41
N LYS A 120 22.21 -3.37 -8.28
CA LYS A 120 23.51 -4.07 -8.31
C LYS A 120 23.66 -5.09 -7.18
N VAL A 121 23.20 -4.75 -5.98
CA VAL A 121 23.28 -5.66 -4.82
C VAL A 121 22.25 -6.76 -4.94
N ALA A 122 21.00 -6.44 -5.31
CA ALA A 122 19.97 -7.45 -5.53
C ALA A 122 20.35 -8.44 -6.63
N THR A 123 20.88 -7.98 -7.78
CA THR A 123 21.35 -8.87 -8.86
C THR A 123 22.50 -9.76 -8.39
N PHE A 124 23.41 -9.25 -7.56
CA PHE A 124 24.53 -10.07 -7.08
C PHE A 124 24.10 -11.16 -6.10
N VAL A 125 23.16 -10.85 -5.20
CA VAL A 125 22.73 -11.78 -4.14
C VAL A 125 21.65 -12.74 -4.61
N LEU A 126 20.75 -12.28 -5.48
CA LEU A 126 19.55 -13.01 -5.90
C LEU A 126 19.67 -13.59 -7.31
N ASP A 127 20.89 -13.77 -7.83
CA ASP A 127 21.13 -14.28 -9.19
C ASP A 127 20.56 -15.68 -9.41
N ASP A 128 20.61 -16.51 -8.37
CA ASP A 128 20.08 -17.89 -8.38
C ASP A 128 18.55 -17.95 -8.15
N ASP A 129 17.89 -16.82 -7.84
CA ASP A 129 16.42 -16.75 -7.72
C ASP A 129 15.81 -16.28 -9.06
N PRO A 130 15.22 -17.19 -9.86
CA PRO A 130 14.67 -16.83 -11.16
C PRO A 130 13.50 -15.84 -11.09
N THR A 131 12.77 -15.78 -9.96
CA THR A 131 11.66 -14.84 -9.75
C THR A 131 12.20 -13.45 -9.49
N ALA A 132 13.21 -13.33 -8.62
CA ALA A 132 13.88 -12.07 -8.34
C ALA A 132 14.62 -11.54 -9.58
N ALA A 133 15.27 -12.43 -10.35
CA ALA A 133 15.94 -12.07 -11.60
C ALA A 133 14.96 -11.50 -12.65
N ALA A 134 13.78 -12.12 -12.81
CA ALA A 134 12.74 -11.61 -13.69
C ALA A 134 12.20 -10.24 -13.25
N GLU A 135 11.99 -10.03 -11.94
CA GLU A 135 11.55 -8.74 -11.40
C GLU A 135 12.61 -7.64 -11.62
N LEU A 136 13.89 -7.95 -11.40
CA LEU A 136 15.01 -7.03 -11.64
C LEU A 136 15.16 -6.66 -13.13
N ALA A 137 14.96 -7.61 -14.04
CA ALA A 137 14.93 -7.34 -15.48
C ALA A 137 13.80 -6.38 -15.86
N ALA A 138 12.61 -6.56 -15.28
CA ALA A 138 11.47 -5.67 -15.47
C ALA A 138 11.64 -4.28 -14.82
N ILE A 139 12.48 -4.15 -13.79
CA ILE A 139 12.87 -2.85 -13.18
C ILE A 139 13.91 -2.13 -14.07
N ALA A 140 14.74 -2.89 -14.80
CA ALA A 140 15.76 -2.32 -15.67
C ALA A 140 15.18 -1.70 -16.96
N SER A 141 14.03 -2.17 -17.43
CA SER A 141 13.40 -1.71 -18.67
C SER A 141 12.59 -0.41 -18.57
N GLY A 142 12.34 0.11 -17.35
CA GLY A 142 11.57 1.35 -17.14
C GLY A 142 12.33 2.61 -17.58
N VAL A 143 11.63 3.54 -18.25
CA VAL A 143 12.20 4.80 -18.75
C VAL A 143 11.27 5.97 -18.42
N GLY A 144 11.70 6.85 -17.53
CA GLY A 144 10.96 8.06 -17.14
C GLY A 144 10.95 8.28 -15.63
N HIS A 145 10.45 9.44 -15.19
CA HIS A 145 10.39 9.77 -13.76
C HIS A 145 9.30 8.97 -13.01
N ALA A 146 8.13 8.75 -13.64
CA ALA A 146 7.08 7.89 -13.08
C ALA A 146 7.57 6.42 -12.96
N ASP A 147 8.26 5.94 -13.99
CA ASP A 147 8.91 4.62 -13.97
C ASP A 147 9.98 4.54 -12.87
N LEU A 148 10.81 5.56 -12.70
CA LEU A 148 11.81 5.63 -11.61
C LEU A 148 11.15 5.54 -10.22
N ALA A 149 10.02 6.20 -10.02
CA ALA A 149 9.29 6.11 -8.76
C ALA A 149 8.71 4.70 -8.54
N SER A 150 8.09 4.12 -9.57
CA SER A 150 7.59 2.74 -9.53
C SER A 150 8.71 1.73 -9.23
N ASP A 151 9.84 1.86 -9.92
CA ASP A 151 11.00 1.00 -9.77
C ASP A 151 11.60 1.06 -8.35
N LEU A 152 11.65 2.25 -7.74
CA LEU A 152 12.10 2.40 -6.36
C LEU A 152 11.14 1.74 -5.37
N ALA A 153 9.83 1.82 -5.57
CA ALA A 153 8.86 1.13 -4.73
C ALA A 153 9.01 -0.40 -4.83
N ARG A 154 9.20 -0.90 -6.05
CA ARG A 154 9.44 -2.33 -6.32
C ARG A 154 10.76 -2.81 -5.71
N LEU A 155 11.85 -2.06 -5.87
CA LEU A 155 13.15 -2.36 -5.24
C LEU A 155 13.08 -2.34 -3.71
N ALA A 156 12.33 -1.40 -3.12
CA ALA A 156 12.15 -1.36 -1.67
C ALA A 156 11.48 -2.63 -1.13
N ARG A 157 10.51 -3.17 -1.87
CA ARG A 157 9.83 -4.43 -1.51
C ARG A 157 10.73 -5.63 -1.71
N LEU A 158 11.42 -5.73 -2.85
CA LEU A 158 12.41 -6.79 -3.09
C LEU A 158 13.45 -6.82 -1.96
N TYR A 159 13.92 -5.66 -1.52
CA TYR A 159 14.84 -5.53 -0.40
C TYR A 159 14.28 -5.95 0.95
N ALA A 160 12.98 -5.71 1.18
CA ALA A 160 12.33 -6.10 2.42
C ALA A 160 12.07 -7.61 2.47
N ARG A 161 11.71 -8.23 1.34
CA ARG A 161 11.45 -9.68 1.24
C ARG A 161 12.72 -10.52 1.40
N HIS A 162 13.83 -10.06 0.84
CA HIS A 162 15.12 -10.76 0.88
C HIS A 162 16.10 -10.11 1.85
N ALA A 163 15.62 -9.47 2.93
CA ALA A 163 16.48 -8.71 3.84
C ALA A 163 17.61 -9.57 4.44
N ASP A 164 17.30 -10.82 4.79
CA ASP A 164 18.25 -11.77 5.38
C ASP A 164 19.31 -12.21 4.35
N ASP A 165 18.88 -12.57 3.13
CA ASP A 165 19.78 -12.92 2.04
C ASP A 165 20.67 -11.74 1.64
N LEU A 166 20.09 -10.54 1.53
CA LEU A 166 20.81 -9.32 1.17
C LEU A 166 21.79 -8.87 2.26
N ALA A 167 21.52 -9.18 3.53
CA ALA A 167 22.46 -8.92 4.62
C ALA A 167 23.79 -9.69 4.43
N SER A 168 23.77 -10.83 3.74
CA SER A 168 24.98 -11.59 3.40
C SER A 168 25.92 -10.84 2.43
N ALA A 169 25.43 -9.82 1.72
CA ALA A 169 26.25 -8.97 0.85
C ALA A 169 27.23 -8.04 1.60
N GLY A 170 27.20 -8.09 2.94
CA GLY A 170 28.11 -7.36 3.82
C GLY A 170 28.03 -5.84 3.60
N PRO A 171 29.17 -5.13 3.45
CA PRO A 171 29.20 -3.66 3.43
C PRO A 171 28.48 -3.02 2.23
N ARG A 172 28.10 -3.81 1.22
CA ARG A 172 27.37 -3.30 0.04
C ARG A 172 25.88 -3.13 0.32
N TYR A 173 25.31 -3.90 1.24
CA TYR A 173 23.92 -3.79 1.66
C TYR A 173 23.75 -2.72 2.74
N ARG A 174 22.66 -1.96 2.64
CA ARG A 174 22.24 -1.01 3.67
C ARG A 174 20.77 -1.26 3.98
N ALA A 175 20.45 -1.65 5.21
CA ALA A 175 19.08 -1.89 5.65
C ALA A 175 18.16 -0.67 5.47
N ALA A 176 18.71 0.55 5.51
CA ALA A 176 17.97 1.78 5.29
C ALA A 176 17.58 2.04 3.83
N ASP A 177 18.20 1.36 2.84
CA ASP A 177 17.97 1.63 1.41
C ASP A 177 16.52 1.33 1.01
N ALA A 178 15.90 0.30 1.59
CA ALA A 178 14.48 -0.01 1.35
C ALA A 178 13.54 1.12 1.80
N ARG A 179 13.77 1.67 2.99
CA ARG A 179 12.98 2.82 3.48
C ARG A 179 13.24 4.04 2.61
N ARG A 180 14.50 4.31 2.26
CA ARG A 180 14.89 5.45 1.45
C ARG A 180 14.30 5.40 0.03
N ALA A 181 14.18 4.21 -0.55
CA ALA A 181 13.57 4.02 -1.86
C ALA A 181 12.06 4.32 -1.85
N ARG A 182 11.34 3.93 -0.78
CA ARG A 182 9.93 4.34 -0.59
C ARG A 182 9.79 5.86 -0.46
N GLU A 183 10.64 6.49 0.34
CA GLU A 183 10.64 7.95 0.53
C GLU A 183 10.88 8.69 -0.80
N LEU A 184 11.86 8.25 -1.60
CA LEU A 184 12.18 8.89 -2.88
C LEU A 184 11.14 8.60 -3.98
N SER A 185 10.53 7.41 -3.97
CA SER A 185 9.39 7.08 -4.84
C SER A 185 8.22 8.03 -4.58
N ALA A 186 7.82 8.19 -3.32
CA ALA A 186 6.76 9.10 -2.93
C ALA A 186 7.10 10.57 -3.26
N ALA A 187 8.36 10.98 -3.04
CA ALA A 187 8.81 12.33 -3.38
C ALA A 187 8.74 12.61 -4.90
N ILE A 188 9.16 11.68 -5.75
CA ILE A 188 9.09 11.86 -7.21
C ILE A 188 7.64 11.93 -7.70
N LEU A 189 6.75 11.07 -7.17
CA LEU A 189 5.33 11.14 -7.52
C LEU A 189 4.69 12.45 -7.06
N ALA A 190 5.07 12.95 -5.89
CA ALA A 190 4.62 14.24 -5.39
C ALA A 190 5.13 15.41 -6.26
N GLU A 191 6.37 15.34 -6.75
CA GLU A 191 6.95 16.36 -7.64
C GLU A 191 6.37 16.28 -9.07
N LEU A 192 5.97 15.10 -9.58
CA LEU A 192 5.35 14.96 -10.90
C LEU A 192 3.89 15.44 -10.95
N GLY A 193 3.22 15.52 -9.81
CA GLY A 193 1.87 16.06 -9.66
C GLY A 193 1.82 17.56 -9.33
N GLU A 194 2.80 18.36 -9.79
CA GLU A 194 2.81 19.82 -9.66
C GLU A 194 1.51 20.42 -10.24
N GLY A 195 0.54 20.72 -9.37
CA GLY A 195 -0.83 21.01 -9.76
C GLY A 195 -1.39 22.35 -9.30
N ASP A 196 -2.51 22.65 -9.95
CA ASP A 196 -3.43 23.78 -9.84
C ASP A 196 -4.06 23.85 -8.42
N PRO A 197 -4.18 25.03 -7.77
CA PRO A 197 -4.87 25.16 -6.48
C PRO A 197 -6.32 24.64 -6.44
N ASP A 198 -7.02 24.57 -7.59
CA ASP A 198 -8.33 23.91 -7.70
C ASP A 198 -8.22 22.36 -7.73
N GLY A 199 -7.04 21.85 -8.10
CA GLY A 199 -6.67 20.44 -8.16
C GLY A 199 -6.70 19.76 -6.79
N GLU A 200 -6.06 20.32 -5.77
CA GLU A 200 -6.06 19.71 -4.42
C GLU A 200 -7.47 19.53 -3.88
N THR A 201 -8.31 20.57 -3.97
CA THR A 201 -9.70 20.49 -3.51
C THR A 201 -10.49 19.46 -4.30
N THR A 202 -10.29 19.41 -5.62
CA THR A 202 -10.90 18.42 -6.50
C THR A 202 -10.50 17.00 -6.11
N TRP A 203 -9.20 16.73 -5.94
CA TRP A 203 -8.70 15.40 -5.62
C TRP A 203 -9.02 14.97 -4.19
N ARG A 204 -9.10 15.91 -3.25
CA ARG A 204 -9.63 15.63 -1.90
C ARG A 204 -11.09 15.18 -1.96
N ASN A 205 -11.90 15.84 -2.78
CA ASN A 205 -13.31 15.49 -2.97
C ASN A 205 -13.46 14.14 -3.66
N GLU A 206 -12.65 13.86 -4.68
CA GLU A 206 -12.61 12.55 -5.34
C GLU A 206 -12.16 11.44 -4.40
N THR A 207 -11.17 11.70 -3.53
CA THR A 207 -10.76 10.75 -2.48
C THR A 207 -11.93 10.44 -1.53
N SER A 208 -12.70 11.46 -1.15
CA SER A 208 -13.86 11.29 -0.27
C SER A 208 -14.96 10.45 -0.93
N ARG A 209 -15.26 10.68 -2.21
CA ARG A 209 -16.23 9.87 -2.96
C ARG A 209 -15.77 8.45 -3.17
N ALA A 210 -14.50 8.26 -3.51
CA ALA A 210 -13.92 6.93 -3.68
C ALA A 210 -13.92 6.13 -2.37
N PHE A 211 -13.69 6.79 -1.24
CA PHE A 211 -13.75 6.14 0.07
C PHE A 211 -15.16 5.64 0.37
N GLN A 212 -16.17 6.51 0.20
CA GLN A 212 -17.57 6.13 0.43
C GLN A 212 -18.00 4.97 -0.47
N LEU A 213 -17.61 4.99 -1.75
CA LEU A 213 -17.89 3.89 -2.66
C LEU A 213 -17.25 2.57 -2.19
N ALA A 214 -15.97 2.60 -1.81
CA ALA A 214 -15.26 1.42 -1.35
C ALA A 214 -15.82 0.87 -0.03
N GLU A 215 -16.13 1.76 0.91
CA GLU A 215 -16.77 1.42 2.18
C GLU A 215 -18.14 0.80 1.96
N GLU A 216 -19.04 1.45 1.20
CA GLU A 216 -20.38 0.93 0.96
C GLU A 216 -20.36 -0.41 0.22
N THR A 217 -19.49 -0.54 -0.78
CA THR A 217 -19.34 -1.79 -1.56
C THR A 217 -18.90 -2.94 -0.66
N TRP A 218 -17.95 -2.68 0.25
CA TRP A 218 -17.51 -3.65 1.23
C TRP A 218 -18.60 -3.94 2.27
N ASP A 219 -19.17 -2.93 2.91
CA ASP A 219 -20.13 -3.11 4.01
C ASP A 219 -21.41 -3.81 3.58
N ARG A 220 -21.88 -3.56 2.34
CA ARG A 220 -23.01 -4.29 1.79
C ARG A 220 -22.70 -5.77 1.65
N THR A 221 -21.51 -6.11 1.15
CA THR A 221 -21.05 -7.50 1.02
C THR A 221 -20.85 -8.14 2.40
N ARG A 222 -20.19 -7.41 3.31
CA ARG A 222 -19.90 -7.79 4.69
C ARG A 222 -21.15 -8.14 5.48
N ALA A 223 -22.24 -7.38 5.32
CA ALA A 223 -23.50 -7.65 6.02
C ALA A 223 -24.04 -9.07 5.74
N PHE A 224 -23.97 -9.52 4.49
CA PHE A 224 -24.39 -10.88 4.12
C PHE A 224 -23.42 -11.94 4.63
N LEU A 225 -22.11 -11.69 4.51
CA LEU A 225 -21.08 -12.60 4.99
C LEU A 225 -21.18 -12.81 6.50
N HIS A 226 -21.44 -11.74 7.24
CA HIS A 226 -21.62 -11.76 8.68
C HIS A 226 -22.92 -12.47 9.08
N ALA A 227 -23.97 -12.41 8.25
CA ALA A 227 -25.20 -13.17 8.51
C ALA A 227 -25.02 -14.68 8.28
N ILE A 228 -24.19 -15.06 7.30
CA ILE A 228 -23.88 -16.47 6.98
C ILE A 228 -22.96 -17.09 8.03
N ASP A 229 -22.01 -16.31 8.55
CA ASP A 229 -21.04 -16.73 9.55
C ASP A 229 -21.23 -15.95 10.86
N PHE A 230 -22.41 -16.05 11.46
CA PHE A 230 -22.81 -15.20 12.59
C PHE A 230 -21.84 -15.23 13.77
N GLU A 231 -21.24 -16.38 14.05
CA GLU A 231 -20.33 -16.56 15.19
C GLU A 231 -18.93 -15.95 14.97
N HIS A 232 -18.42 -15.96 13.73
CA HIS A 232 -17.04 -15.52 13.42
C HIS A 232 -16.99 -14.37 12.40
N GLY A 233 -18.13 -13.81 12.04
CA GLY A 233 -18.29 -12.87 10.93
C GLY A 233 -17.45 -11.62 11.08
N GLU A 234 -17.40 -11.02 12.28
CA GLU A 234 -16.62 -9.81 12.53
C GLU A 234 -15.11 -10.09 12.49
N GLU A 235 -14.68 -11.29 12.89
CA GLU A 235 -13.27 -11.70 12.84
C GLU A 235 -12.83 -11.99 11.40
N ARG A 236 -13.67 -12.68 10.62
CA ARG A 236 -13.34 -13.07 9.23
C ARG A 236 -13.57 -11.95 8.23
N TYR A 237 -14.54 -11.09 8.48
CA TYR A 237 -14.99 -9.99 7.61
C TYR A 237 -15.09 -8.69 8.42
N PRO A 238 -13.94 -8.18 8.91
CA PRO A 238 -13.91 -7.00 9.75
C PRO A 238 -14.37 -5.75 9.00
N SER A 239 -14.81 -4.73 9.74
CA SER A 239 -15.01 -3.40 9.18
C SER A 239 -13.67 -2.71 8.87
N VAL A 240 -13.64 -1.83 7.86
CA VAL A 240 -12.48 -0.96 7.59
C VAL A 240 -12.10 -0.09 8.80
N TRP A 241 -13.06 0.21 9.67
CA TRP A 241 -12.84 0.98 10.90
C TRP A 241 -12.07 0.20 11.99
N SER A 242 -11.88 -1.11 11.82
CA SER A 242 -11.06 -1.93 12.72
C SER A 242 -9.55 -1.77 12.48
N ILE A 243 -9.16 -1.15 11.35
CA ILE A 243 -7.77 -0.88 10.99
C ILE A 243 -7.15 0.02 12.06
N ARG A 244 -6.20 -0.51 12.82
CA ARG A 244 -5.38 0.27 13.74
C ARG A 244 -4.08 0.66 13.04
N PRO A 245 -3.69 1.94 13.03
CA PRO A 245 -2.32 2.28 12.66
C PRO A 245 -1.39 1.52 13.62
N GLY A 246 -0.49 0.71 13.05
CA GLY A 246 0.38 -0.16 13.84
C GLY A 246 1.11 0.64 14.90
N ARG A 247 0.91 0.31 16.18
CA ARG A 247 1.79 0.80 17.25
C ARG A 247 3.19 0.30 16.91
N ARG A 248 4.10 1.23 16.59
CA ARG A 248 5.55 1.00 16.63
C ARG A 248 5.82 0.35 17.99
N ALA A 249 6.16 -0.94 17.99
CA ALA A 249 6.51 -1.65 19.21
C ALA A 249 7.65 -0.86 19.88
N GLU A 250 7.36 -0.27 21.04
CA GLU A 250 8.39 0.22 21.94
C GLU A 250 9.30 -0.97 22.21
N ARG A 251 10.53 -0.90 21.70
CA ARG A 251 11.60 -1.77 22.16
C ARG A 251 11.72 -1.50 23.64
N ARG A 252 11.20 -2.42 24.45
CA ARG A 252 11.50 -2.51 25.87
C ARG A 252 13.01 -2.71 25.94
N SER A 253 13.74 -1.68 26.33
CA SER A 253 15.12 -1.79 26.76
C SER A 253 15.12 -2.50 28.10
N GLU A 254 15.17 -3.83 28.07
CA GLU A 254 15.76 -4.61 29.17
C GLU A 254 17.24 -4.73 28.83
N ASP A 255 18.04 -3.84 29.45
CA ASP A 255 19.31 -4.17 30.09
C ASP A 255 20.02 -2.88 30.56
N ALA A 256 20.34 -2.87 31.86
CA ALA A 256 21.20 -1.99 32.68
C ALA A 256 20.44 -1.58 33.97
N ASP A 257 20.82 -1.94 35.21
CA ASP A 257 22.07 -2.49 35.70
C ASP A 257 21.82 -3.26 37.02
N ASP A 258 22.49 -4.42 37.10
CA ASP A 258 22.97 -5.04 38.32
C ASP A 258 24.16 -4.22 38.88
N ASP A 259 24.48 -4.40 40.15
CA ASP A 259 25.59 -3.82 40.94
C ASP A 259 25.31 -2.51 41.73
N GLY A 260 24.98 -2.71 43.01
CA GLY A 260 24.97 -1.67 44.03
C GLY A 260 24.88 -2.21 45.46
N GLU A 261 25.58 -3.31 45.77
CA GLU A 261 25.76 -3.79 47.14
C GLU A 261 26.51 -2.72 47.96
N THR A 262 25.83 -2.11 48.93
CA THR A 262 26.46 -1.22 49.91
C THR A 262 26.61 -1.95 51.25
N PRO A 263 27.81 -1.96 51.85
CA PRO A 263 28.01 -2.52 53.17
C PRO A 263 27.56 -1.49 54.21
N SER A 264 26.83 -1.93 55.24
CA SER A 264 26.75 -1.16 56.49
C SER A 264 26.53 -2.12 57.66
N GLY A 265 27.57 -2.26 58.47
CA GLY A 265 27.47 -2.84 59.79
C GLY A 265 27.00 -1.81 60.81
N ALA A 266 26.16 -2.27 61.73
CA ALA A 266 26.11 -1.88 63.14
C ALA A 266 25.49 -3.05 63.90
#